data_AF-A0A1V4QWH6-F1
#
_entry.id   AF-A0A1V4QWH6-F1
#
_cell.length_a   1.000
_cell.length_b   1.000
_cell.length_c   1.000
_cell.angle_alpha   90.00
_cell.angle_beta   90.00
_cell.angle_gamma   90.00
#
_symmetry.space_group_name_H-M   'P 1'
#
loop_
_entity.id
_entity.type
_entity.pdbx_description
1 polymer ?
#
loop_
_entity_poly.entity_id
_entity_poly.type
_entity_poly.pdbx_seq_one_letter_code
_entity_poly.pdbx_strand_id
1 'polypeptide(L)' 'MDKNTLLQEARQRLAALTEERLRVVNDFLAYLLEREESEATAELLAIPGFEEAFQQALREAEAGEVTAFSKLRRDV' A
#
# COMPACT_ATOMS: atom_id res chain seq x y z
N MET A 1 -4.43 19.70 10.57
CA MET A 1 -4.81 18.66 11.55
C MET A 1 -3.76 17.57 11.47
N ASP A 2 -3.22 17.09 12.59
CA ASP A 2 -2.23 16.01 12.53
C ASP A 2 -2.91 14.65 12.30
N LYS A 3 -2.16 13.67 11.77
CA LYS A 3 -2.67 12.33 11.44
C LYS A 3 -3.25 11.61 12.66
N ASN A 4 -2.65 11.79 13.83
CA ASN A 4 -3.07 11.12 15.06
C ASN A 4 -4.41 11.68 15.56
N THR A 5 -4.60 13.00 15.52
CA THR A 5 -5.90 13.63 15.81
C THR A 5 -6.97 13.16 14.83
N LEU A 6 -6.67 13.13 13.52
CA LEU A 6 -7.61 12.64 12.50
C LEU A 6 -8.01 11.17 12.73
N LEU A 7 -7.04 10.31 13.07
CA LEU A 7 -7.30 8.90 13.34
C LEU A 7 -8.17 8.71 14.58
N GLN A 8 -7.91 9.49 15.63
CA GLN A 8 -8.70 9.46 16.86
C GLN A 8 -10.14 9.89 16.60
N GLU A 9 -10.36 10.99 15.87
CA GLU A 9 -11.69 11.45 15.51
C GLU A 9 -12.43 10.44 14.63
N ALA A 10 -11.76 9.85 13.64
CA ALA A 10 -12.34 8.82 12.79
C ALA A 10 -12.81 7.61 13.60
N ARG A 11 -11.99 7.12 14.53
CA ARG A 11 -12.36 6.02 15.44
C ARG A 11 -13.58 6.35 16.29
N GLN A 12 -13.64 7.56 16.85
CA GLN A 12 -14.78 8.00 17.65
C GLN A 12 -16.07 8.06 16.82
N ARG A 13 -16.01 8.59 15.60
CA ARG A 13 -17.16 8.64 14.69
C ARG A 13 -17.63 7.25 14.29
N LEU A 14 -16.70 6.33 13.97
CA LEU A 14 -17.01 4.93 13.65
C LEU A 14 -17.70 4.22 14.82
N ALA A 15 -17.21 4.42 16.05
CA ALA A 15 -17.78 3.81 17.26
C ALA A 15 -19.20 4.30 17.58
N ALA A 16 -19.59 5.49 17.09
CA ALA A 16 -20.91 6.05 17.29
C ALA A 16 -21.96 5.60 16.26
N LEU A 17 -21.55 4.85 15.23
CA LEU A 17 -22.46 4.38 14.18
C LEU A 17 -23.28 3.17 14.62
N THR A 18 -24.48 3.05 14.07
CA THR A 18 -25.24 1.80 14.12
C THR A 18 -24.57 0.73 13.26
N GLU A 19 -24.85 -0.55 13.52
CA GLU A 19 -24.29 -1.67 12.76
C GLU A 19 -24.54 -1.55 11.25
N GLU A 20 -25.76 -1.19 10.85
CA GLU A 20 -26.12 -1.00 9.43
C GLU A 20 -25.25 0.08 8.76
N ARG A 21 -25.04 1.22 9.42
CA ARG A 21 -24.19 2.29 8.89
C ARG A 21 -22.72 1.91 8.92
N LEU A 22 -22.30 1.14 9.93
CA LEU A 22 -20.93 0.65 10.03
C LEU A 22 -20.60 -0.29 8.87
N ARG A 23 -21.53 -1.14 8.42
CA ARG A 23 -21.35 -1.99 7.23
C ARG A 23 -21.09 -1.16 5.98
N VAL A 24 -21.91 -0.14 5.72
CA VAL A 24 -21.72 0.76 4.56
C VAL A 24 -20.37 1.47 4.61
N VAL A 25 -19.97 1.96 5.79
CA VAL A 25 -18.67 2.62 5.95
C VAL A 25 -17.51 1.64 5.81
N ASN A 26 -17.66 0.40 6.28
CA ASN A 26 -16.65 -0.64 6.12
C ASN A 26 -16.41 -0.98 4.64
N ASP A 27 -17.48 -1.12 3.85
CA ASP A 27 -17.37 -1.37 2.41
C ASP A 27 -16.70 -0.20 1.69
N PHE A 28 -17.03 1.04 2.09
CA PHE A 28 -16.39 2.24 1.53
C PHE A 28 -14.91 2.35 1.91
N LEU A 29 -14.54 2.02 3.15
CA LEU A 29 -13.14 1.98 3.58
C LEU A 29 -12.34 0.91 2.83
N ALA A 30 -12.93 -0.26 2.58
CA ALA A 30 -12.31 -1.31 1.78
C ALA A 30 -12.01 -0.82 0.35
N TYR A 31 -12.97 -0.13 -0.28
CA TYR A 31 -12.78 0.51 -1.58
C TYR A 31 -11.67 1.57 -1.58
N LEU A 32 -11.58 2.39 -0.53
CA LEU A 32 -10.51 3.39 -0.42
C LEU A 32 -9.13 2.75 -0.27
N LEU A 33 -9.01 1.68 0.53
CA LEU A 33 -7.76 0.94 0.69
C LEU A 33 -7.33 0.27 -0.62
N GLU A 34 -8.26 -0.39 -1.30
CA GLU A 34 -8.01 -0.99 -2.62
C GLU A 34 -7.55 0.07 -3.63
N ARG A 35 -8.14 1.27 -3.59
CA ARG A 35 -7.73 2.36 -4.48
C ARG A 35 -6.41 3.00 -4.10
N GLU A 36 -6.10 3.16 -2.83
CA GLU A 36 -4.80 3.67 -2.37
C GLU A 36 -3.67 2.70 -2.80
N GLU A 37 -3.93 1.39 -2.70
CA GLU A 37 -3.03 0.35 -3.22
C GLU A 37 -2.98 0.34 -4.76
N SER A 38 -4.12 0.52 -5.43
CA SER A 38 -4.22 0.53 -6.89
C SER A 38 -3.64 1.79 -7.54
N GLU A 39 -3.68 2.96 -6.89
CA GLU A 39 -3.10 4.20 -7.43
C GLU A 39 -1.57 4.12 -7.40
N ALA A 40 -0.98 3.66 -6.29
CA ALA A 40 0.46 3.40 -6.20
C ALA A 40 0.91 2.30 -7.19
N THR A 41 0.11 1.26 -7.38
CA THR A 41 0.40 0.20 -8.35
C THR A 41 0.23 0.68 -9.79
N ALA A 42 -0.76 1.53 -10.08
CA ALA A 42 -0.96 2.11 -11.40
C ALA A 42 0.16 3.09 -11.77
N GLU A 43 0.68 3.86 -10.82
CA GLU A 43 1.86 4.69 -11.03
C GLU A 43 3.08 3.86 -11.42
N LEU A 44 3.32 2.72 -10.77
CA LEU A 44 4.41 1.80 -11.11
C LEU A 44 4.23 1.19 -12.50
N LEU A 45 3.02 0.72 -12.84
CA LEU A 45 2.73 0.14 -14.15
C LEU A 45 2.72 1.17 -15.29
N ALA A 46 2.55 2.45 -14.98
CA ALA A 46 2.70 3.52 -15.96
C ALA A 46 4.16 3.77 -16.37
N ILE A 47 5.14 3.25 -15.62
CA ILE A 47 6.57 3.36 -15.96
C ILE A 47 6.86 2.40 -17.14
N PRO A 48 7.32 2.91 -18.30
CA PRO A 48 7.59 2.06 -19.45
C PRO A 48 8.62 0.96 -19.12
N GLY A 49 8.27 -0.30 -19.41
CA GLY A 49 9.14 -1.46 -19.19
C GLY A 49 9.22 -1.94 -17.74
N PHE A 50 8.47 -1.33 -16.82
CA PHE A 50 8.53 -1.70 -15.40
C PHE A 50 7.98 -3.10 -15.16
N GLU A 51 6.87 -3.49 -15.79
CA GLU A 51 6.27 -4.80 -15.59
C GLU A 51 7.24 -5.92 -16.02
N GLU A 52 7.88 -5.78 -17.18
CA GLU A 52 8.87 -6.74 -17.66
C GLU A 52 10.11 -6.80 -16.75
N ALA A 53 10.60 -5.63 -16.29
CA ALA A 53 11.72 -5.56 -15.36
C ALA A 53 11.38 -6.18 -13.99
N PHE A 54 10.17 -5.96 -13.50
CA PHE A 54 9.68 -6.52 -12.24
C PHE A 54 9.56 -8.04 -12.33
N GLN A 55 8.97 -8.56 -13.40
CA GLN A 55 8.88 -10.01 -13.64
C GLN A 55 10.26 -10.66 -13.78
N GLN A 56 11.22 -9.96 -14.39
CA GLN A 56 12.61 -10.42 -14.46
C GLN A 56 13.27 -10.46 -13.08
N ALA A 57 13.10 -9.41 -12.27
CA ALA A 57 13.63 -9.36 -10.90
C ALA A 57 13.06 -10.47 -10.01
N LEU A 58 11.79 -10.85 -10.18
CA LEU A 58 11.20 -12.00 -9.47
C LEU A 58 11.90 -13.32 -9.82
N ARG A 59 12.16 -13.57 -11.11
CA ARG A 59 12.90 -14.76 -11.56
C ARG A 59 14.33 -14.79 -11.03
N GLU A 60 15.02 -13.65 -11.04
CA GLU A 60 16.37 -13.51 -10.48
C GLU A 60 16.37 -13.79 -8.97
N ALA A 61 15.37 -13.29 -8.25
CA ALA A 61 15.21 -13.56 -6.82
C ALA A 61 14.97 -15.05 -6.52
N GLU A 62 14.10 -15.71 -7.29
CA GLU A 62 13.87 -17.16 -7.18
C GLU A 62 15.12 -17.98 -7.50
N ALA A 63 15.93 -17.53 -8.47
CA ALA A 63 17.21 -18.12 -8.82
C ALA A 63 18.33 -17.83 -7.79
N GLY A 64 18.06 -16.98 -6.80
CA GLY A 64 19.04 -16.56 -5.79
C GLY A 64 20.05 -15.52 -6.30
N GLU A 65 19.80 -14.90 -7.45
CA GLU A 65 20.61 -13.84 -8.07
C GLU A 65 20.37 -12.49 -7.37
N VAL A 66 20.52 -12.48 -6.04
CA VAL A 66 20.26 -11.32 -5.19
C VAL A 66 21.55 -10.77 -4.59
N THR A 67 21.59 -9.45 -4.40
CA THR A 67 22.67 -8.81 -3.65
C THR A 67 22.21 -8.49 -2.23
N ALA A 68 22.97 -8.96 -1.23
CA ALA A 68 22.68 -8.65 0.16
C ALA A 68 22.70 -7.13 0.40
N PHE A 69 21.69 -6.63 1.11
CA PHE A 69 21.54 -5.20 1.39
C PHE A 69 22.77 -4.56 2.06
N SER A 70 23.45 -5.31 2.94
CA SER A 70 24.69 -4.85 3.59
C SER A 70 25.81 -4.52 2.61
N LYS A 71 25.81 -5.10 1.39
CA LYS A 71 26.78 -4.80 0.33
C LYS A 71 26.37 -3.58 -0.52
N LEU A 72 25.11 -3.16 -0.44
CA LEU A 72 24.56 -2.03 -1.21
C LEU A 72 24.51 -0.74 -0.40
N ARG A 73 24.35 -0.85 0.93
CA ARG A 73 24.26 0.30 1.82
C ARG A 73 25.58 1.09 1.77
N ARG A 74 25.48 2.35 1.31
CA ARG A 74 26.54 3.34 1.53
C ARG A 74 26.29 3.94 2.91
N ASP A 75 27.24 3.76 3.82
CA ASP A 75 27.19 4.45 5.11
C ASP A 75 27.46 5.94 4.82
N VAL A 76 26.39 6.75 4.81
CA VAL A 76 26.42 8.22 4.73
C VAL A 76 25.85 8.81 6.01
#